data_AF-A0A4S0VF67-F1
#
_entry.id   AF-A0A4S0VF67-F1
#
_cell.length_a   1.000
_cell.length_b   1.000
_cell.length_c   1.000
_cell.angle_alpha   90.00
_cell.angle_beta   90.00
_cell.angle_gamma   90.00
#
_symmetry.space_group_name_H-M   'P 1'
#
loop_
_entity.id
_entity.type
_entity.pdbx_description
1 polymer ?
#
loop_
_entity_poly.entity_id
_entity_poly.type
_entity_poly.pdbx_seq_one_letter_code
_entity_poly.pdbx_strand_id
1 'polypeptide(L)' 'MRNRFENALLIQQGACNPSGIALTLHEACKECLAEGVDQRTDPAIRLITHQLAFLMDVASIDRNLMEYSNLTAQCEALK' A
#
# COMPACT_ATOMS: atom_id res chain seq x y z
N MET A 1 -20.93 -1.34 -1.42
CA MET A 1 -19.49 -1.17 -1.13
C MET A 1 -19.09 -2.34 -0.25
N ARG A 2 -18.08 -3.14 -0.64
CA ARG A 2 -17.52 -4.20 0.22
C ARG A 2 -16.72 -3.53 1.34
N ASN A 3 -16.71 -4.10 2.55
CA ASN A 3 -15.92 -3.54 3.65
C ASN A 3 -14.41 -3.78 3.43
N ARG A 4 -13.56 -3.03 4.14
CA ARG A 4 -12.10 -3.15 4.02
C ARG A 4 -11.56 -4.58 4.20
N PHE A 5 -12.17 -5.40 5.06
CA PHE A 5 -11.70 -6.75 5.33
C PHE A 5 -11.94 -7.69 4.14
N GLU A 6 -13.11 -7.63 3.51
CA GLU A 6 -13.40 -8.40 2.30
C GLU A 6 -12.49 -7.97 1.14
N ASN A 7 -12.29 -6.65 0.99
CA ASN A 7 -11.37 -6.12 -0.01
C ASN A 7 -9.93 -6.59 0.21
N ALA A 8 -9.45 -6.61 1.46
CA ALA A 8 -8.11 -7.09 1.78
C ALA A 8 -7.91 -8.55 1.38
N LEU A 9 -8.88 -9.43 1.67
CA LEU A 9 -8.81 -10.84 1.30
C LEU A 9 -8.80 -11.04 -0.22
N LEU A 10 -9.63 -10.28 -0.96
CA LEU A 10 -9.66 -10.34 -2.43
C LEU A 10 -8.35 -9.87 -3.06
N ILE A 11 -7.75 -8.81 -2.51
CA ILE A 11 -6.46 -8.30 -3.00
C ILE A 11 -5.36 -9.35 -2.86
N GLN A 12 -5.36 -10.13 -1.76
CA GLN A 12 -4.40 -11.23 -1.57
C GLN A 12 -4.58 -12.40 -2.56
N GLN A 13 -5.69 -12.48 -3.30
CA GLN A 13 -5.91 -13.50 -4.33
C GLN A 13 -5.19 -13.19 -5.65
N GLY A 14 -4.30 -12.19 -5.67
CA GLY A 14 -3.45 -11.88 -6.82
C GLY A 14 -3.85 -10.60 -7.56
N ALA A 15 -4.43 -9.61 -6.86
CA ALA A 15 -4.64 -8.30 -7.47
C ALA A 15 -3.29 -7.70 -7.93
N CYS A 16 -3.23 -7.28 -9.20
CA CYS A 16 -2.00 -6.84 -9.85
C CYS A 16 -2.03 -5.38 -10.34
N ASN A 17 -3.13 -4.65 -10.11
CA ASN A 17 -3.29 -3.26 -10.52
C ASN A 17 -2.97 -2.30 -9.35
N PRO A 18 -1.81 -1.60 -9.36
CA PRO A 18 -1.41 -0.71 -8.26
C PRO A 18 -2.41 0.42 -8.01
N SER A 19 -2.95 1.03 -9.07
CA SER A 19 -3.90 2.15 -8.94
C SER A 19 -5.21 1.70 -8.29
N GLY A 20 -5.69 0.51 -8.65
CA GLY A 20 -6.88 -0.07 -8.02
C GLY A 20 -6.66 -0.36 -6.53
N ILE A 21 -5.52 -0.95 -6.19
CA ILE A 21 -5.16 -1.25 -4.79
C ILE A 21 -4.99 0.04 -3.98
N ALA A 22 -4.36 1.08 -4.55
CA ALA A 22 -4.19 2.37 -3.90
C ALA A 22 -5.53 3.08 -3.62
N LEU A 23 -6.48 3.01 -4.55
CA LEU A 23 -7.84 3.51 -4.32
C LEU A 23 -8.54 2.75 -3.19
N THR A 24 -8.46 1.41 -3.19
CA THR A 24 -9.02 0.58 -2.12
C THR A 24 -8.36 0.86 -0.76
N LEU A 25 -7.05 1.12 -0.72
CA LEU A 25 -6.36 1.55 0.49
C LEU A 25 -6.93 2.87 1.03
N HIS A 26 -7.13 3.86 0.16
CA HIS A 26 -7.72 5.14 0.54
C HIS A 26 -9.13 4.97 1.13
N GLU A 27 -9.98 4.16 0.50
CA GLU A 27 -11.33 3.86 1.00
C GLU A 27 -11.29 3.15 2.37
N ALA A 28 -10.41 2.17 2.54
CA ALA A 28 -10.24 1.47 3.81
C ALA A 28 -9.73 2.40 4.94
N CYS A 29 -8.85 3.37 4.62
CA CYS A 29 -8.41 4.38 5.58
C CYS A 29 -9.57 5.27 6.04
N LYS A 30 -10.50 5.62 5.14
CA LYS A 30 -11.72 6.38 5.47
C LYS A 30 -12.65 5.58 6.38
N GLU A 31 -12.81 4.28 6.16
CA GLU A 31 -13.56 3.41 7.06
C GLU A 31 -12.96 3.41 8.47
N CYS A 32 -11.63 3.22 8.59
CA CYS A 32 -10.95 3.26 9.89
C CYS A 32 -11.16 4.60 10.62
N LEU A 33 -11.07 5.71 9.89
CA LEU A 33 -11.29 7.05 10.46
C LEU A 33 -12.72 7.22 10.96
N ALA A 34 -13.72 6.76 10.20
CA ALA A 34 -15.12 6.82 10.60
C ALA A 34 -15.41 5.96 11.84
N GLU A 35 -14.67 4.86 12.02
CA GLU A 35 -14.80 3.94 13.16
C GLU A 35 -13.90 4.30 14.36
N GLY A 36 -13.03 5.31 14.23
CA GLY A 36 -12.09 5.70 15.29
C GLY A 36 -10.96 4.70 15.53
N VAL A 37 -10.59 3.91 14.53
CA VAL A 37 -9.55 2.86 14.60
C VAL A 37 -8.22 3.36 14.03
N ASP A 38 -7.08 3.00 14.64
CA ASP A 38 -5.75 3.33 14.11
C ASP A 38 -5.43 2.48 12.87
N GLN A 39 -5.37 3.15 11.72
CA GLN A 39 -5.03 2.61 10.41
C GLN A 39 -3.72 1.80 10.41
N ARG A 40 -2.71 2.19 11.19
CA ARG A 40 -1.40 1.52 11.22
C ARG A 40 -1.46 0.12 11.83
N THR A 41 -2.46 -0.12 12.67
CA THR A 41 -2.67 -1.40 13.35
C THR A 41 -3.80 -2.23 12.74
N ASP A 42 -4.63 -1.65 11.88
CA ASP A 42 -5.74 -2.35 11.23
C ASP A 42 -5.22 -3.44 10.27
N PRO A 43 -5.69 -4.70 10.41
CA PRO A 43 -5.18 -5.81 9.61
C PRO A 43 -5.52 -5.71 8.12
N ALA A 44 -6.67 -5.12 7.75
CA ALA A 44 -7.03 -4.94 6.35
C ALA A 44 -6.10 -3.91 5.68
N ILE A 45 -5.85 -2.78 6.35
CA ILE A 45 -4.88 -1.77 5.87
C ILE A 45 -3.51 -2.39 5.64
N ARG A 46 -3.03 -3.20 6.60
CA ARG A 46 -1.72 -3.85 6.50
C ARG A 46 -1.64 -4.82 5.32
N LEU A 47 -2.67 -5.62 5.07
CA LEU A 47 -2.69 -6.56 3.94
C LEU A 47 -2.80 -5.85 2.59
N ILE A 48 -3.65 -4.83 2.48
CA ILE A 48 -3.77 -4.02 1.26
C ILE A 48 -2.43 -3.35 0.93
N THR A 49 -1.81 -2.74 1.94
CA THR A 49 -0.50 -2.08 1.81
C THR A 49 0.59 -3.09 1.43
N HIS A 50 0.59 -4.28 2.03
CA HIS A 50 1.55 -5.34 1.71
C HIS A 50 1.52 -5.69 0.22
N GLN A 51 0.34 -5.90 -0.36
CA GLN A 51 0.23 -6.24 -1.79
C GLN A 51 0.72 -5.08 -2.67
N LEU A 52 0.38 -3.83 -2.34
CA LEU A 52 0.86 -2.67 -3.08
C LEU A 52 2.40 -2.56 -3.00
N ALA A 53 2.96 -2.70 -1.81
CA ALA A 53 4.40 -2.64 -1.58
C ALA A 53 5.15 -3.76 -2.32
N PHE A 54 4.57 -4.97 -2.36
CA PHE A 54 5.10 -6.10 -3.13
C PHE A 54 5.16 -5.77 -4.64
N LEU A 55 4.06 -5.24 -5.21
CA LEU A 55 4.03 -4.88 -6.63
C LEU A 55 5.01 -3.77 -7.00
N MET A 56 5.28 -2.86 -6.07
CA MET A 56 6.22 -1.74 -6.26
C MET A 56 7.67 -2.11 -5.90
N ASP A 57 7.93 -3.38 -5.56
CA ASP A 57 9.25 -3.87 -5.13
C ASP A 57 9.88 -3.05 -4.00
N VAL A 58 9.09 -2.56 -3.04
CA VAL A 58 9.59 -1.74 -1.93
C VAL A 58 10.68 -2.48 -1.13
N ALA A 59 10.61 -3.81 -1.07
CA ALA A 59 11.61 -4.63 -0.41
C ALA A 59 13.02 -4.51 -1.02
N SER A 60 13.19 -4.12 -2.29
CA SER A 60 14.51 -3.84 -2.84
C SER A 60 15.10 -2.54 -2.31
N ILE A 61 14.25 -1.54 -2.05
CA ILE A 61 14.63 -0.27 -1.43
C ILE A 61 15.15 -0.51 0.00
N ASP A 62 14.45 -1.32 0.79
CA ASP A 62 14.84 -1.61 2.18
C ASP A 62 16.13 -2.45 2.29
N ARG A 63 16.37 -3.34 1.32
CA ARG A 63 17.52 -4.25 1.33
C ARG A 63 18.79 -3.65 0.72
N ASN A 64 18.68 -2.55 -0.04
CA ASN A 64 19.79 -1.92 -0.73
C ASN A 64 19.84 -0.42 -0.43
N LEU A 65 20.76 -0.01 0.45
CA LEU A 65 20.95 1.39 0.82
C LEU A 65 21.23 2.32 -0.38
N MET A 66 21.83 1.81 -1.45
CA MET A 66 22.06 2.61 -2.66
C MET A 66 20.78 2.84 -3.47
N GLU A 67 19.82 1.91 -3.41
CA GLU A 67 18.57 2.00 -4.17
C GLU A 67 17.74 3.20 -3.71
N TYR A 68 17.61 3.40 -2.39
CA TYR A 68 16.95 4.57 -1.82
C TYR A 68 17.58 5.88 -2.31
N SER A 69 18.91 6.00 -2.26
CA SER A 69 19.62 7.19 -2.72
C SER A 69 19.45 7.43 -4.22
N ASN A 70 19.51 6.37 -5.03
CA ASN A 70 19.33 6.45 -6.48
C ASN A 70 17.93 6.91 -6.87
N LEU A 71 16.89 6.32 -6.28
CA LEU A 71 15.50 6.71 -6.51
C LEU A 71 15.25 8.17 -6.09
N THR A 72 15.81 8.58 -4.95
CA THR A 72 15.73 9.97 -4.47
C THR A 72 16.37 10.93 -5.47
N ALA A 73 17.60 10.65 -5.92
CA ALA A 73 18.31 11.48 -6.89
C ALA A 73 17.57 11.59 -8.24
N GLN A 74 16.93 10.51 -8.69
CA GLN A 74 16.09 10.52 -9.90
C GLN A 74 14.88 11.46 -9.74
N CYS A 75 14.18 11.41 -8.61
CA CYS A 75 13.08 12.34 -8.32
C CYS A 75 13.56 13.80 -8.29
N GLU A 76 14.72 14.07 -7.68
CA GLU A 76 15.28 15.42 -7.61
C GLU A 76 15.70 15.98 -8.98
N ALA A 77 16.10 15.13 -9.92
CA ALA A 77 16.47 15.54 -11.26
C ALA A 77 15.27 15.84 -12.17
N LEU A 78 14.08 15.31 -11.85
CA LEU A 78 12.87 15.41 -12.66
C LEU A 78 11.81 16.40 -12.14
N LYS A 79 12.08 17.07 -11.01
CA LYS A 79 11.16 18.02 -10.38
C LYS A 79 11.13 19.39 -11.06
#